data_AF-A0A0C2DH52-F1
#
_entry.id   AF-A0A0C2DH52-F1
#
_cell.length_a   1.000
_cell.length_b   1.000
_cell.length_c   1.000
_cell.angle_alpha   90.00
_cell.angle_beta   90.00
_cell.angle_gamma   90.00
#
_symmetry.space_group_name_H-M   'P 1'
#
loop_
_entity.id
_entity.type
_entity.pdbx_description
1 polymer ?
#
loop_
_entity_poly.entity_id
_entity_poly.type
_entity_poly.pdbx_seq_one_letter_code
_entity_poly.pdbx_strand_id
1 'polypeptide(L)'
;MYERGKACDKDGDCTTYKGSKCNNHLCVFKGKPPVPGGGENKMCRGNTGMTDPGRKAVLDAHNKLRSQLARGEVRNGKNPNNKNLPTASYMPRMIYDCAAETAAMDYASTCALTKSPTTKRKGYGENVFVYNVPNAVPANAFKAAAKKWWDQIFLDGINWEVVFKQSLRDKPIDQKGFTQMAWAKSVKIGCGIRTCGIKSFVVCRYSPA
;
A
#
# COMPACT_ATOMS: atom_id res chain seq x y z
N MET A 1 -7.13 14.91 -18.94
CA MET A 1 -7.39 13.63 -19.62
C MET A 1 -6.20 13.22 -20.47
N TYR A 2 -5.67 14.12 -21.29
CA TYR A 2 -4.45 13.93 -22.08
C TYR A 2 -3.54 15.18 -21.93
N GLU A 3 -2.28 15.07 -22.37
CA GLU A 3 -1.33 16.19 -22.41
C GLU A 3 -1.64 17.11 -23.60
N ARG A 4 -1.65 18.44 -23.40
CA ARG A 4 -1.87 19.39 -24.49
C ARG A 4 -0.62 19.43 -25.39
N GLY A 5 -0.78 19.25 -26.70
CA GLY A 5 0.32 19.26 -27.66
C GLY A 5 -0.10 18.92 -29.09
N LYS A 6 0.86 18.91 -30.01
CA LYS A 6 0.66 18.37 -31.36
C LYS A 6 0.49 16.86 -31.29
N ALA A 7 -0.36 16.30 -32.14
CA ALA A 7 -0.46 14.85 -32.30
C ALA A 7 0.82 14.28 -32.93
N CYS A 8 1.04 12.97 -32.82
CA CYS A 8 2.23 12.36 -33.43
C CYS A 8 2.14 12.46 -34.96
N ASP A 9 3.26 12.75 -35.61
CA ASP A 9 3.43 12.68 -37.06
C ASP A 9 4.46 11.60 -37.45
N LYS A 10 5.35 11.24 -36.52
CA LYS A 10 6.36 10.18 -36.67
C LYS A 10 6.53 9.39 -35.38
N ASP A 11 7.10 8.19 -35.48
CA ASP A 11 7.33 7.29 -34.35
C ASP A 11 8.07 7.97 -33.18
N GLY A 12 9.01 8.88 -33.48
CA GLY A 12 9.79 9.61 -32.46
C GLY A 12 8.99 10.56 -31.58
N ASP A 13 7.78 10.95 -31.99
CA ASP A 13 6.91 11.83 -31.19
C ASP A 13 6.22 11.06 -30.05
N CYS A 14 6.23 9.73 -30.11
CA CYS A 14 5.60 8.85 -29.12
C CYS A 14 6.56 8.51 -27.98
N THR A 15 6.68 9.42 -27.01
CA THR A 15 7.69 9.35 -25.95
C THR A 15 7.25 8.60 -24.69
N THR A 16 5.95 8.40 -24.47
CA THR A 16 5.43 7.80 -23.23
C THR A 16 5.87 6.35 -23.03
N TYR A 17 5.81 5.52 -24.08
CA TYR A 17 6.27 4.14 -24.04
C TYR A 17 7.32 3.90 -25.11
N LYS A 18 8.50 3.45 -24.70
CA LYS A 18 9.63 3.19 -25.59
C LYS A 18 9.23 2.19 -26.68
N GLY A 19 9.54 2.52 -27.94
CA GLY A 19 9.21 1.68 -29.11
C GLY A 19 7.78 1.82 -29.61
N SER A 20 7.02 2.80 -29.12
CA SER A 20 5.73 3.15 -29.70
C SER A 20 5.90 3.67 -31.13
N LYS A 21 4.90 3.40 -31.97
CA LYS A 21 4.85 3.88 -33.36
C LYS A 21 3.69 4.85 -33.54
N CYS A 22 3.84 5.82 -34.42
CA CYS A 22 2.74 6.69 -34.79
C CYS A 22 1.92 6.03 -35.90
N ASN A 23 0.61 5.91 -35.70
CA ASN A 23 -0.33 5.46 -36.72
C ASN A 23 -1.58 6.33 -36.67
N ASN A 24 -1.86 7.05 -37.76
CA ASN A 24 -3.00 7.96 -37.88
C ASN A 24 -3.11 8.91 -36.67
N HIS A 25 -2.01 9.60 -36.35
CA HIS A 25 -1.91 10.53 -35.21
C HIS A 25 -2.13 9.92 -33.81
N LEU A 26 -2.12 8.59 -33.70
CA LEU A 26 -2.19 7.86 -32.44
C LEU A 26 -0.89 7.10 -32.16
N CYS A 27 -0.38 7.21 -30.94
CA CYS A 27 0.76 6.42 -30.49
C CYS A 27 0.34 4.99 -30.14
N VAL A 28 0.81 4.03 -30.93
CA VAL A 28 0.54 2.60 -30.79
C VAL A 28 1.72 1.93 -30.09
N PHE A 29 1.49 1.43 -28.88
CA PHE A 29 2.45 0.63 -28.13
C PHE A 29 2.12 -0.86 -28.24
N LYS A 30 3.12 -1.69 -28.54
CA LYS A 30 3.01 -3.16 -28.50
C LYS A 30 3.80 -3.67 -27.29
N GLY A 31 3.09 -4.12 -26.25
CA GLY A 31 3.71 -4.70 -25.05
C GLY A 31 2.83 -4.56 -23.81
N LYS A 32 3.39 -4.92 -22.65
CA LYS A 32 2.79 -4.61 -21.35
C LYS A 32 3.27 -3.22 -20.91
N PRO A 33 2.36 -2.27 -20.61
CA PRO A 33 2.77 -0.98 -20.10
C PRO A 33 3.70 -1.15 -18.88
N PRO A 34 4.78 -0.35 -18.76
CA PRO A 34 5.62 -0.37 -17.59
C PRO A 34 4.80 -0.02 -16.34
N VAL A 35 5.26 -0.50 -15.19
CA VAL A 35 4.68 -0.11 -13.89
C VAL A 35 4.76 1.41 -13.75
N PRO A 36 3.66 2.11 -13.44
CA PRO A 36 3.68 3.57 -13.28
C PRO A 36 4.74 4.04 -12.30
N GLY A 37 5.52 5.06 -12.67
CA GLY A 37 6.67 5.54 -11.89
C GLY A 37 7.96 4.73 -12.09
N GLY A 38 7.91 3.61 -12.81
CA GLY A 38 9.07 2.83 -13.22
C GLY A 38 9.93 2.31 -12.06
N GLY A 39 11.22 2.13 -12.32
CA GLY A 39 12.20 1.66 -11.37
C GLY A 39 12.62 0.20 -11.56
N GLU A 40 13.68 -0.18 -10.85
CA GLU A 40 14.26 -1.51 -10.91
C GLU A 40 13.35 -2.57 -10.25
N ASN A 41 13.58 -3.84 -10.59
CA ASN A 41 12.92 -5.00 -9.98
C ASN A 41 13.96 -5.96 -9.40
N LYS A 42 14.75 -5.50 -8.43
CA LYS A 42 15.81 -6.30 -7.81
C LYS A 42 15.36 -6.97 -6.51
N MET A 43 14.43 -6.36 -5.77
CA MET A 43 13.94 -6.91 -4.49
C MET A 43 13.12 -8.19 -4.67
N CYS A 44 12.25 -8.24 -5.68
CA CYS A 44 11.42 -9.41 -6.01
C CYS A 44 11.52 -9.75 -7.50
N ARG A 45 12.68 -10.26 -7.92
CA ARG A 45 13.03 -10.48 -9.34
C ARG A 45 12.02 -11.35 -10.11
N GLY A 46 11.37 -12.29 -9.43
CA GLY A 46 10.35 -13.18 -10.01
C GLY A 46 8.95 -12.58 -10.10
N ASN A 47 8.70 -11.45 -9.44
CA ASN A 47 7.38 -10.83 -9.41
C ASN A 47 7.25 -9.76 -10.50
N THR A 48 6.03 -9.55 -10.98
CA THR A 48 5.69 -8.53 -11.99
C THR A 48 4.60 -7.59 -11.48
N GLY A 49 4.44 -6.42 -12.11
CA GLY A 49 3.44 -5.43 -11.72
C GLY A 49 3.84 -4.52 -10.54
N MET A 50 5.05 -4.68 -10.01
CA MET A 50 5.62 -3.90 -8.92
C MET A 50 7.11 -3.63 -9.15
N THR A 51 7.61 -2.52 -8.60
CA THR A 51 9.02 -2.11 -8.68
C THR A 51 9.55 -1.72 -7.30
N ASP A 52 10.88 -1.74 -7.16
CA ASP A 52 11.57 -1.47 -5.90
C ASP A 52 11.22 -0.09 -5.28
N PRO A 53 11.01 1.00 -6.03
CA PRO A 53 10.51 2.25 -5.46
C PRO A 53 9.18 2.09 -4.71
N GLY A 54 8.24 1.32 -5.25
CA GLY A 54 6.96 1.05 -4.58
C GLY A 54 7.13 0.19 -3.32
N ARG A 55 7.98 -0.84 -3.39
CA ARG A 55 8.28 -1.74 -2.27
C ARG A 55 8.96 -1.01 -1.11
N LYS A 56 9.98 -0.20 -1.42
CA LYS A 56 10.66 0.66 -0.45
C LYS A 56 9.70 1.67 0.17
N ALA A 57 8.89 2.34 -0.66
CA ALA A 57 7.94 3.34 -0.17
C ALA A 57 6.97 2.78 0.88
N VAL A 58 6.40 1.59 0.66
CA VAL A 58 5.49 0.98 1.65
C VAL A 58 6.24 0.46 2.87
N LEU A 59 7.40 -0.17 2.69
CA LEU A 59 8.22 -0.71 3.77
C LEU A 59 8.72 0.40 4.71
N ASP A 60 9.26 1.47 4.13
CA ASP A 60 9.82 2.60 4.87
C ASP A 60 8.72 3.38 5.60
N ALA A 61 7.54 3.55 4.98
CA ALA A 61 6.40 4.17 5.65
C ALA A 61 5.98 3.37 6.90
N HIS A 62 5.85 2.04 6.80
CA HIS A 62 5.50 1.20 7.94
C HIS A 62 6.56 1.26 9.03
N ASN A 63 7.84 1.10 8.67
CA ASN A 63 8.94 1.09 9.63
C ASN A 63 9.15 2.45 10.31
N LYS A 64 8.94 3.57 9.60
CA LYS A 64 8.96 4.91 10.20
C LYS A 64 7.87 5.05 11.26
N LEU A 65 6.64 4.68 10.93
CA LEU A 65 5.49 4.78 11.83
C LEU A 65 5.62 3.85 13.05
N ARG A 66 6.07 2.61 12.84
CA ARG A 66 6.36 1.66 13.92
C ARG A 66 7.46 2.18 14.85
N SER A 67 8.49 2.83 14.32
CA SER A 67 9.54 3.47 15.13
C SER A 67 9.02 4.63 15.97
N GLN A 68 8.15 5.48 15.42
CA GLN A 68 7.49 6.54 16.18
C GLN A 68 6.62 5.98 17.31
N LEU A 69 5.83 4.93 17.02
CA LEU A 69 5.03 4.26 18.04
C LEU A 69 5.91 3.66 19.14
N ALA A 70 6.98 2.94 18.77
CA ALA A 70 7.88 2.30 19.73
C ALA A 70 8.54 3.30 20.69
N ARG A 71 8.78 4.53 20.22
CA ARG A 71 9.36 5.64 21.01
C ARG A 71 8.31 6.46 21.78
N GLY A 72 7.03 6.06 21.74
CA GLY A 72 5.96 6.75 22.46
C GLY A 72 5.63 8.13 21.88
N GLU A 73 5.74 8.29 20.57
CA GLU A 73 5.52 9.58 19.87
C GLU A 73 4.16 9.68 19.19
N VAL A 74 3.28 8.69 19.39
CA VAL A 74 1.99 8.60 18.69
C VAL A 74 0.87 8.90 19.66
N ARG A 75 0.16 10.01 19.44
CA ARG A 75 -1.01 10.41 20.23
C ARG A 75 -2.10 9.35 20.20
N ASN A 76 -2.66 9.01 21.36
CA ASN A 76 -3.78 8.08 21.44
C ASN A 76 -5.12 8.81 21.24
N GLY A 77 -5.71 8.76 20.05
CA GLY A 77 -7.03 9.34 19.78
C GLY A 77 -7.02 10.76 19.24
N LYS A 78 -8.24 11.27 18.99
CA LYS A 78 -8.49 12.55 18.30
C LYS A 78 -8.19 13.79 19.12
N ASN A 79 -8.35 13.73 20.44
CA ASN A 79 -8.19 14.88 21.31
C ASN A 79 -6.70 15.29 21.33
N PRO A 80 -6.35 16.53 20.94
CA PRO A 80 -4.96 16.97 20.89
C PRO A 80 -4.24 16.93 22.25
N ASN A 81 -4.98 16.93 23.36
CA ASN A 81 -4.44 16.88 24.71
C ASN A 81 -4.25 15.44 25.23
N ASN A 82 -4.59 14.42 24.44
CA ASN A 82 -4.36 13.03 24.84
C ASN A 82 -2.86 12.73 24.93
N LYS A 83 -2.48 11.91 25.91
CA LYS A 83 -1.13 11.37 26.00
C LYS A 83 -0.82 10.50 24.78
N ASN A 84 0.47 10.36 24.50
CA ASN A 84 0.94 9.37 23.53
C ASN A 84 0.76 7.95 24.08
N LEU A 85 0.67 6.99 23.16
CA LEU A 85 0.75 5.58 23.47
C LEU A 85 2.09 5.26 24.15
N PRO A 86 2.13 4.26 25.05
CA PRO A 86 3.36 3.88 25.74
C PRO A 86 4.43 3.38 24.76
N THR A 87 5.69 3.42 25.19
CA THR A 87 6.80 2.85 24.42
C THR A 87 6.64 1.34 24.27
N ALA A 88 7.22 0.79 23.20
CA ALA A 88 7.21 -0.66 22.97
C ALA A 88 8.57 -1.27 23.33
N SER A 89 8.58 -2.24 24.25
CA SER A 89 9.79 -3.03 24.56
C SER A 89 10.20 -3.94 23.41
N TYR A 90 9.25 -4.35 22.56
CA TYR A 90 9.50 -5.16 21.37
C TYR A 90 8.67 -4.68 20.18
N MET A 91 9.32 -3.99 19.25
CA MET A 91 8.76 -3.57 17.97
C MET A 91 9.75 -3.87 16.83
N PRO A 92 9.70 -5.07 16.22
CA PRO A 92 10.66 -5.44 15.20
C PRO A 92 10.46 -4.61 13.93
N ARG A 93 11.58 -4.27 13.30
CA ARG A 93 11.61 -3.70 11.95
C ARG A 93 11.07 -4.74 10.97
N MET A 94 10.11 -4.33 10.14
CA MET A 94 9.57 -5.20 9.11
C MET A 94 10.55 -5.36 7.95
N ILE A 95 10.53 -6.54 7.32
CA ILE A 95 11.20 -6.82 6.06
C ILE A 95 10.18 -7.01 4.93
N TYR A 96 10.59 -6.80 3.68
CA TYR A 96 9.73 -7.03 2.53
C TYR A 96 9.65 -8.53 2.19
N ASP A 97 8.46 -9.02 1.86
CA ASP A 97 8.21 -10.42 1.52
C ASP A 97 7.54 -10.53 0.14
N CYS A 98 8.28 -11.12 -0.80
CA CYS A 98 7.84 -11.27 -2.18
C CYS A 98 6.66 -12.25 -2.34
N ALA A 99 6.53 -13.27 -1.47
CA ALA A 99 5.39 -14.17 -1.51
C ALA A 99 4.12 -13.47 -1.01
N ALA A 100 4.26 -12.63 0.02
CA ALA A 100 3.18 -11.76 0.50
C ALA A 100 2.77 -10.72 -0.58
N GLU A 101 3.73 -10.18 -1.34
CA GLU A 101 3.47 -9.30 -2.51
C GLU A 101 2.65 -10.03 -3.57
N THR A 102 3.03 -11.25 -3.95
CA THR A 102 2.28 -12.04 -4.94
C THR A 102 0.85 -12.28 -4.48
N ALA A 103 0.65 -12.74 -3.23
CA ALA A 103 -0.68 -12.95 -2.67
C ALA A 103 -1.51 -11.65 -2.56
N ALA A 104 -0.86 -10.51 -2.34
CA ALA A 104 -1.52 -9.20 -2.34
C ALA A 104 -1.92 -8.78 -3.77
N MET A 105 -1.02 -8.95 -4.74
CA MET A 105 -1.23 -8.59 -6.14
C MET A 105 -2.31 -9.45 -6.79
N ASP A 106 -2.34 -10.74 -6.50
CA ASP A 106 -3.39 -11.66 -6.98
C ASP A 106 -4.77 -11.19 -6.52
N TYR A 107 -4.88 -10.80 -5.25
CA TYR A 107 -6.15 -10.29 -4.74
C TYR A 107 -6.49 -8.90 -5.27
N ALA A 108 -5.50 -8.00 -5.38
CA ALA A 108 -5.69 -6.68 -5.99
C ALA A 108 -6.21 -6.80 -7.44
N SER A 109 -5.73 -7.82 -8.17
CA SER A 109 -6.12 -8.10 -9.55
C SER A 109 -7.59 -8.51 -9.71
N THR A 110 -8.25 -8.97 -8.65
CA THR A 110 -9.69 -9.26 -8.67
C THR A 110 -10.56 -8.00 -8.71
N CYS A 111 -9.98 -6.82 -8.40
CA CYS A 111 -10.71 -5.56 -8.34
C CYS A 111 -11.95 -5.58 -7.43
N ALA A 112 -11.93 -6.39 -6.35
CA ALA A 112 -13.04 -6.47 -5.40
C ALA A 112 -13.26 -5.17 -4.59
N LEU A 113 -12.25 -4.30 -4.52
CA LEU A 113 -12.27 -3.02 -3.79
C LEU A 113 -12.65 -3.13 -2.30
N THR A 114 -12.52 -4.33 -1.73
CA THR A 114 -12.86 -4.65 -0.35
C THR A 114 -11.85 -5.63 0.24
N LYS A 115 -11.95 -5.94 1.52
CA LYS A 115 -11.10 -6.93 2.19
C LYS A 115 -11.42 -8.35 1.69
N SER A 116 -10.39 -9.17 1.52
CA SER A 116 -10.56 -10.60 1.18
C SER A 116 -11.18 -11.37 2.34
N PRO A 117 -11.89 -12.50 2.10
CA PRO A 117 -12.27 -13.40 3.19
C PRO A 117 -11.04 -13.87 3.97
N THR A 118 -11.10 -13.87 5.31
CA THR A 118 -9.98 -14.26 6.18
C THR A 118 -9.47 -15.67 5.90
N THR A 119 -10.38 -16.59 5.56
CA THR A 119 -10.08 -17.98 5.18
C THR A 119 -9.21 -18.09 3.93
N LYS A 120 -9.19 -17.08 3.06
CA LYS A 120 -8.39 -17.05 1.82
C LYS A 120 -6.99 -16.44 2.01
N ARG A 121 -6.65 -15.99 3.21
CA ARG A 121 -5.41 -15.24 3.47
C ARG A 121 -4.23 -16.10 3.94
N LYS A 122 -4.42 -17.41 4.15
CA LYS A 122 -3.36 -18.39 4.48
C LYS A 122 -2.31 -17.88 5.50
N GLY A 123 -2.76 -17.36 6.64
CA GLY A 123 -1.87 -16.88 7.70
C GLY A 123 -1.39 -15.42 7.56
N TYR A 124 -1.87 -14.69 6.55
CA TYR A 124 -1.63 -13.26 6.39
C TYR A 124 -2.72 -12.38 7.00
N GLY A 125 -2.28 -11.32 7.68
CA GLY A 125 -3.08 -10.12 7.93
C GLY A 125 -3.37 -9.35 6.64
N GLU A 126 -4.29 -8.39 6.67
CA GLU A 126 -4.62 -7.60 5.48
C GLU A 126 -5.10 -6.18 5.79
N ASN A 127 -4.50 -5.22 5.08
CA ASN A 127 -5.08 -3.91 4.87
C ASN A 127 -5.33 -3.67 3.38
N VAL A 128 -6.42 -2.96 3.09
CA VAL A 128 -6.79 -2.58 1.73
C VAL A 128 -7.08 -1.09 1.66
N PHE A 129 -6.86 -0.49 0.50
CA PHE A 129 -7.11 0.93 0.28
C PHE A 129 -7.53 1.17 -1.18
N VAL A 130 -8.52 2.02 -1.37
CA VAL A 130 -8.98 2.43 -2.69
C VAL A 130 -8.44 3.82 -2.96
N TYR A 131 -7.50 3.92 -3.88
CA TYR A 131 -6.92 5.18 -4.31
C TYR A 131 -7.67 5.69 -5.54
N ASN A 132 -8.26 6.89 -5.46
CA ASN A 132 -9.12 7.45 -6.51
C ASN A 132 -8.33 8.04 -7.70
N VAL A 133 -7.30 7.32 -8.15
CA VAL A 133 -6.48 7.65 -9.31
C VAL A 133 -6.20 6.36 -10.08
N PRO A 134 -6.53 6.26 -11.38
CA PRO A 134 -6.15 5.13 -12.21
C PRO A 134 -4.67 5.19 -12.56
N ASN A 135 -4.06 4.05 -12.91
CA ASN A 135 -2.63 3.95 -13.26
C ASN A 135 -1.71 4.63 -12.22
N ALA A 136 -2.06 4.52 -10.94
CA ALA A 136 -1.36 5.23 -9.89
C ALA A 136 0.08 4.75 -9.77
N VAL A 137 1.01 5.70 -9.58
CA VAL A 137 2.38 5.40 -9.16
C VAL A 137 2.32 4.65 -7.83
N PRO A 138 2.78 3.38 -7.76
CA PRO A 138 2.64 2.56 -6.56
C PRO A 138 3.21 3.22 -5.30
N ALA A 139 4.37 3.88 -5.41
CA ALA A 139 4.98 4.58 -4.28
C ALA A 139 4.08 5.66 -3.67
N ASN A 140 3.33 6.40 -4.49
CA ASN A 140 2.40 7.43 -4.01
C ASN A 140 1.17 6.80 -3.36
N ALA A 141 0.60 5.79 -4.03
CA ALA A 141 -0.58 5.08 -3.53
C ALA A 141 -0.29 4.37 -2.20
N PHE A 142 0.87 3.72 -2.04
CA PHE A 142 1.24 3.06 -0.79
C PHE A 142 1.53 4.02 0.35
N LYS A 143 2.18 5.17 0.08
CA LYS A 143 2.35 6.22 1.12
C LYS A 143 0.99 6.75 1.58
N ALA A 144 0.08 7.00 0.64
CA ALA A 144 -1.29 7.42 0.96
C ALA A 144 -2.05 6.35 1.75
N ALA A 145 -1.92 5.07 1.37
CA ALA A 145 -2.54 3.95 2.07
C ALA A 145 -2.02 3.82 3.51
N ALA A 146 -0.70 3.80 3.68
CA ALA A 146 -0.06 3.73 5.00
C ALA A 146 -0.49 4.89 5.90
N LYS A 147 -0.53 6.13 5.37
CA LYS A 147 -1.04 7.28 6.10
C LYS A 147 -2.50 7.10 6.50
N LYS A 148 -3.38 6.68 5.57
CA LYS A 148 -4.81 6.51 5.83
C LYS A 148 -5.09 5.47 6.91
N TRP A 149 -4.38 4.33 6.87
CA TRP A 149 -4.52 3.28 7.87
C TRP A 149 -3.98 3.71 9.22
N TRP A 150 -2.81 4.37 9.24
CA TRP A 150 -2.22 4.85 10.49
C TRP A 150 -3.08 5.92 11.16
N ASP A 151 -3.59 6.88 10.38
CA ASP A 151 -4.40 7.99 10.87
C ASP A 151 -5.70 7.55 11.56
N GLN A 152 -6.10 6.28 11.43
CA GLN A 152 -7.21 5.72 12.20
C GLN A 152 -7.03 5.98 13.70
N ILE A 153 -5.80 5.88 14.24
CA ILE A 153 -5.52 6.13 15.67
C ILE A 153 -5.89 7.55 16.12
N PHE A 154 -5.97 8.50 15.20
CA PHE A 154 -6.36 9.88 15.47
C PHE A 154 -7.85 10.13 15.28
N LEU A 155 -8.63 9.15 14.80
CA LEU A 155 -10.09 9.24 14.74
C LEU A 155 -10.71 8.86 16.09
N ASP A 156 -10.10 7.88 16.76
CA ASP A 156 -10.51 7.38 18.06
C ASP A 156 -9.36 6.62 18.71
N GLY A 157 -9.24 6.67 20.04
CA GLY A 157 -8.14 6.05 20.76
C GLY A 157 -8.26 4.52 20.86
N ILE A 158 -7.23 3.87 21.35
CA ILE A 158 -7.28 2.46 21.78
C ILE A 158 -7.16 2.37 23.30
N ASN A 159 -7.40 1.18 23.85
CA ASN A 159 -7.21 0.95 25.28
C ASN A 159 -5.74 1.17 25.67
N TRP A 160 -5.51 1.68 26.88
CA TRP A 160 -4.18 2.01 27.38
C TRP A 160 -3.26 0.80 27.62
N GLU A 161 -3.84 -0.39 27.75
CA GLU A 161 -3.06 -1.64 27.80
C GLU A 161 -2.47 -2.02 26.42
N VAL A 162 -2.91 -1.37 25.34
CA VAL A 162 -2.47 -1.63 23.96
C VAL A 162 -2.72 -3.09 23.55
N VAL A 163 -3.77 -3.70 24.09
CA VAL A 163 -4.16 -5.09 23.79
C VAL A 163 -5.31 -5.11 22.79
N PHE A 164 -5.23 -6.01 21.80
CA PHE A 164 -6.35 -6.22 20.88
C PHE A 164 -7.44 -7.05 21.55
N LYS A 165 -8.44 -6.36 22.09
CA LYS A 165 -9.62 -6.93 22.76
C LYS A 165 -10.85 -6.87 21.85
N GLN A 166 -11.90 -7.61 22.20
CA GLN A 166 -13.18 -7.58 21.49
C GLN A 166 -13.77 -6.16 21.39
N SER A 167 -13.61 -5.34 22.44
CA SER A 167 -14.03 -3.93 22.44
C SER A 167 -13.32 -3.07 21.39
N LEU A 168 -12.08 -3.40 21.01
CA LEU A 168 -11.36 -2.75 19.92
C LEU A 168 -11.77 -3.33 18.55
N ARG A 169 -12.06 -4.63 18.50
CA ARG A 169 -12.50 -5.32 17.27
C ARG A 169 -13.88 -4.83 16.79
N ASP A 170 -14.79 -4.60 17.72
CA ASP A 170 -16.19 -4.24 17.45
C ASP A 170 -16.44 -2.74 17.51
N LYS A 171 -15.37 -1.95 17.63
CA LYS A 171 -15.46 -0.50 17.75
C LYS A 171 -16.16 0.10 16.52
N PRO A 172 -17.10 1.06 16.69
CA PRO A 172 -17.79 1.68 15.56
C PRO A 172 -16.84 2.41 14.59
N ILE A 173 -15.81 3.06 15.14
CA ILE A 173 -14.74 3.66 14.35
C ILE A 173 -13.66 2.60 14.14
N ASP A 174 -13.47 2.20 12.87
CA ASP A 174 -12.51 1.16 12.51
C ASP A 174 -11.05 1.59 12.79
N GLN A 175 -10.37 0.80 13.61
CA GLN A 175 -8.96 0.91 13.99
C GLN A 175 -8.12 -0.26 13.44
N LYS A 176 -8.71 -1.15 12.64
CA LYS A 176 -8.07 -2.41 12.22
C LYS A 176 -6.87 -2.19 11.30
N GLY A 177 -6.89 -1.10 10.53
CA GLY A 177 -5.77 -0.66 9.71
C GLY A 177 -4.56 -0.28 10.55
N PHE A 178 -4.75 0.62 11.51
CA PHE A 178 -3.72 1.04 12.46
C PHE A 178 -3.17 -0.15 13.26
N THR A 179 -4.05 -0.93 13.87
CA THR A 179 -3.63 -2.07 14.73
C THR A 179 -2.81 -3.11 13.97
N GLN A 180 -3.15 -3.40 12.71
CA GLN A 180 -2.33 -4.29 11.87
C GLN A 180 -0.93 -3.71 11.59
N MET A 181 -0.82 -2.41 11.29
CA MET A 181 0.48 -1.77 11.06
C MET A 181 1.34 -1.74 12.33
N ALA A 182 0.69 -1.53 13.48
CA ALA A 182 1.30 -1.49 14.80
C ALA A 182 1.56 -2.88 15.41
N TRP A 183 1.16 -3.97 14.75
CA TRP A 183 1.25 -5.32 15.31
C TRP A 183 2.69 -5.79 15.45
N ALA A 184 3.18 -5.95 16.69
CA ALA A 184 4.57 -6.31 16.94
C ALA A 184 4.96 -7.65 16.30
N LYS A 185 4.04 -8.63 16.29
CA LYS A 185 4.30 -9.97 15.74
C LYS A 185 4.32 -10.02 14.22
N SER A 186 3.76 -9.02 13.51
CA SER A 186 3.88 -8.94 12.05
C SER A 186 5.23 -8.35 11.68
N VAL A 187 6.12 -9.21 11.18
CA VAL A 187 7.52 -8.84 10.85
C VAL A 187 7.79 -8.79 9.35
N LYS A 188 6.84 -9.21 8.51
CA LYS A 188 6.95 -9.17 7.06
C LYS A 188 5.77 -8.43 6.44
N ILE A 189 6.03 -7.72 5.35
CA ILE A 189 5.01 -7.05 4.53
C ILE A 189 5.26 -7.27 3.04
N GLY A 190 4.18 -7.50 2.30
CA GLY A 190 4.20 -7.47 0.84
C GLY A 190 2.90 -6.86 0.33
N CYS A 191 2.97 -6.03 -0.72
CA CYS A 191 1.81 -5.27 -1.18
C CYS A 191 1.68 -5.29 -2.69
N GLY A 192 0.44 -5.34 -3.17
CA GLY A 192 0.07 -5.26 -4.57
C GLY A 192 -0.83 -4.07 -4.85
N ILE A 193 -0.79 -3.59 -6.09
CA ILE A 193 -1.66 -2.52 -6.58
C ILE A 193 -2.15 -2.83 -7.99
N ARG A 194 -3.45 -2.65 -8.22
CA ARG A 194 -4.06 -2.84 -9.54
C ARG A 194 -4.97 -1.68 -9.90
N THR A 195 -4.91 -1.20 -11.14
CA THR A 195 -5.92 -0.27 -11.66
C THR A 195 -7.24 -1.02 -11.95
N CYS A 196 -8.32 -0.50 -11.39
CA CYS A 196 -9.67 -1.04 -11.41
C CYS A 196 -10.64 0.07 -11.84
N GLY A 197 -10.87 0.19 -13.15
CA GLY A 197 -11.59 1.32 -13.73
C GLY A 197 -10.85 2.64 -13.48
N ILE A 198 -11.53 3.62 -12.89
CA ILE A 198 -10.98 4.95 -12.58
C ILE A 198 -10.22 5.01 -11.25
N LYS A 199 -10.00 3.88 -10.59
CA LYS A 199 -9.37 3.79 -9.27
C LYS A 199 -8.19 2.82 -9.31
N SER A 200 -7.33 2.87 -8.31
CA SER A 200 -6.31 1.85 -8.05
C SER A 200 -6.59 1.18 -6.71
N PHE A 201 -6.63 -0.14 -6.71
CA PHE A 201 -6.86 -0.98 -5.55
C PHE A 201 -5.54 -1.44 -4.95
N VAL A 202 -5.28 -1.01 -3.72
CA VAL A 202 -4.09 -1.34 -2.93
C VAL A 202 -4.43 -2.43 -1.93
N VAL A 203 -3.61 -3.48 -1.88
CA VAL A 203 -3.69 -4.57 -0.91
C VAL A 203 -2.31 -4.75 -0.29
N CYS A 204 -2.24 -4.84 1.04
CA CYS A 204 -1.03 -5.21 1.76
C CYS A 204 -1.30 -6.42 2.65
N ARG A 205 -0.39 -7.40 2.59
CA ARG A 205 -0.37 -8.62 3.39
C ARG A 205 0.70 -8.51 4.47
N TYR A 206 0.37 -8.97 5.67
CA TYR A 206 1.24 -8.91 6.85
C TYR A 206 1.48 -10.32 7.37
N SER A 207 2.73 -10.66 7.70
CA SER A 207 3.07 -12.01 8.20
C SER A 207 3.99 -11.97 9.42
N PRO A 208 3.75 -12.85 10.41
CA PRO A 208 2.47 -13.50 10.70
C PRO A 208 1.29 -12.51 10.83
N ALA A 209 0.07 -13.01 10.65
CA ALA A 209 -1.16 -12.25 10.88
C ALA A 209 -1.24 -11.63 12.29
#